data_AF-A0A1H6BPW0-F1
#
_entry.id   AF-A0A1H6BPW0-F1
#
_cell.length_a   1.000
_cell.length_b   1.000
_cell.length_c   1.000
_cell.angle_alpha   90.00
_cell.angle_beta   90.00
_cell.angle_gamma   90.00
#
_symmetry.space_group_name_H-M   'P 1'
#
loop_
_entity.id
_entity.type
_entity.pdbx_description
1 polymer ?
#
loop_
_entity_poly.entity_id
_entity_poly.type
_entity_poly.pdbx_seq_one_letter_code
_entity_poly.pdbx_strand_id
1 'polypeptide(L)'
;MFEIPTDAVLLYDIGGSTASHIGETGVEVSPGDVAIGDANGVVVVPQDIAVDVLGEAEEIEEAEDELRETVRSGVGVLDAFEHHGMFNAIM
;
A
#
# COMPACT_ATOMS: atom_id res chain seq x y z
N MET A 1 10.91 24.51 13.17
CA MET A 1 10.83 23.29 14.00
C MET A 1 9.59 23.46 14.86
N PHE A 2 8.48 22.80 14.50
CA PHE A 2 7.22 22.87 15.26
C PHE A 2 7.28 21.80 16.34
N GLU A 3 7.16 22.19 17.61
CA GLU A 3 7.37 21.29 18.76
C GLU A 3 6.06 20.88 19.48
N ILE A 4 4.89 21.38 19.07
CA ILE A 4 3.61 21.05 19.74
C ILE A 4 2.40 21.02 18.77
N PRO A 5 1.48 20.03 18.87
CA PRO A 5 0.34 19.87 17.95
C PRO A 5 -0.74 20.95 18.05
N THR A 6 -0.79 21.75 19.12
CA THR A 6 -1.89 22.69 19.41
C THR A 6 -1.96 23.89 18.48
N ASP A 7 -0.87 24.24 17.78
CA ASP A 7 -0.84 25.42 16.91
C ASP A 7 -1.49 25.19 15.54
N ALA A 8 -1.70 23.93 15.13
CA ALA A 8 -2.32 23.61 13.84
C ALA A 8 -3.82 23.94 13.78
N VAL A 9 -4.50 23.92 14.94
CA VAL A 9 -5.96 24.04 15.05
C VAL A 9 -6.48 25.42 14.63
N LEU A 10 -5.66 26.48 14.77
CA LEU A 10 -6.03 27.85 14.39
C LEU A 10 -5.47 28.27 13.02
N LEU A 11 -4.62 27.46 12.40
CA LEU A 11 -3.96 27.78 11.12
C LEU A 11 -4.71 27.25 9.90
N TYR A 12 -5.49 26.18 10.05
CA TYR A 12 -6.18 25.53 8.94
C TYR A 12 -7.67 25.39 9.27
N ASP A 13 -8.51 26.05 8.46
CA ASP A 13 -9.94 25.77 8.42
C ASP A 13 -10.16 24.48 7.62
N ILE A 14 -10.36 23.37 8.33
CA ILE A 14 -10.72 22.10 7.68
C ILE A 14 -12.22 22.17 7.39
N GLY A 15 -12.55 22.74 6.23
CA GLY A 15 -13.90 22.71 5.70
C GLY A 15 -14.41 21.28 5.60
N GLY A 16 -15.70 21.06 5.87
CA GLY A 16 -16.32 19.75 5.71
C GLY A 16 -16.30 19.32 4.24
N SER A 17 -15.34 18.47 3.87
CA SER A 17 -15.26 17.88 2.54
C SER A 17 -15.62 16.40 2.59
N THR A 18 -16.39 15.95 1.61
CA THR A 18 -16.70 14.53 1.40
C THR A 18 -15.66 13.82 0.55
N ALA A 19 -14.67 14.53 0.01
CA ALA A 19 -13.52 13.95 -0.68
C ALA A 19 -12.35 14.92 -0.62
N SER A 20 -11.15 14.43 -0.36
CA SER A 20 -9.96 15.25 -0.13
C SER A 20 -8.86 14.88 -1.11
N HIS A 21 -8.13 15.89 -1.57
CA HIS A 21 -6.95 15.73 -2.39
C HIS A 21 -5.71 15.83 -1.49
N ILE A 22 -4.92 14.77 -1.41
CA ILE A 22 -3.80 14.68 -0.47
C ILE A 22 -2.47 14.70 -1.22
N GLY A 23 -1.55 15.54 -0.72
CA GLY A 23 -0.19 15.69 -1.24
C GLY A 23 -0.10 16.54 -2.51
N GLU A 24 1.13 16.84 -2.94
CA GLU A 24 1.39 17.59 -4.19
C GLU A 24 1.14 16.75 -5.45
N THR A 25 1.18 15.42 -5.32
CA THR A 25 0.91 14.45 -6.39
C THR A 25 -0.57 14.19 -6.62
N GLY A 26 -1.39 14.45 -5.59
CA GLY A 26 -2.82 14.57 -5.75
C GLY A 26 -3.62 13.27 -5.72
N VAL A 27 -3.51 12.55 -4.61
CA VAL A 27 -4.33 11.35 -4.39
C VAL A 27 -5.72 11.78 -3.91
N GLU A 28 -6.77 11.37 -4.61
CA GLU A 28 -8.15 11.54 -4.15
C GLU A 28 -8.51 10.47 -3.13
N VAL A 29 -9.06 10.90 -2.00
CA VAL A 29 -9.58 10.02 -0.94
C VAL A 29 -11.02 10.40 -0.64
N SER A 30 -11.88 9.39 -0.57
CA SER A 30 -13.29 9.52 -0.21
C SER A 30 -13.60 8.69 1.05
N PRO A 31 -14.58 9.09 1.88
CA PRO A 31 -15.08 8.28 2.98
C PRO A 31 -15.51 6.90 2.46
N GLY A 32 -14.94 5.86 3.06
CA GLY A 32 -15.18 4.47 2.65
C GLY A 32 -13.97 3.82 1.98
N ASP A 33 -13.03 4.61 1.46
CA ASP A 33 -11.77 4.09 0.94
C ASP A 33 -10.92 3.45 2.05
N VAL A 34 -10.15 2.43 1.69
CA VAL A 34 -9.27 1.72 2.61
C VAL A 34 -7.86 2.30 2.51
N ALA A 35 -7.39 2.92 3.59
CA ALA A 35 -6.01 3.39 3.68
C ALA A 35 -5.17 2.41 4.51
N ILE A 36 -4.08 1.89 3.93
CA ILE A 36 -3.10 1.03 4.60
C ILE A 36 -1.77 1.76 4.62
N GLY A 37 -1.09 1.78 5.78
CA GLY A 37 0.19 2.44 5.93
C GLY A 37 1.19 1.64 6.74
N ASP A 38 2.45 1.68 6.31
CA ASP A 38 3.59 1.01 6.94
C ASP A 38 4.82 1.94 6.96
N ALA A 39 6.01 1.37 7.17
CA ALA A 39 7.26 2.13 7.17
C ALA A 39 7.70 2.63 5.79
N ASN A 40 7.12 2.11 4.69
CA ASN A 40 7.43 2.46 3.32
C ASN A 40 6.49 3.53 2.76
N GLY A 41 5.26 3.61 3.25
CA GLY A 41 4.33 4.68 2.86
C GLY A 41 2.89 4.41 3.22
N VAL A 42 1.98 5.02 2.47
CA VAL A 42 0.53 4.83 2.58
C VAL A 42 -0.03 4.56 1.19
N VAL A 43 -0.89 3.55 1.10
CA VAL A 43 -1.69 3.21 -0.07
C VAL A 43 -3.16 3.44 0.26
N VAL A 44 -3.90 4.04 -0.67
CA VAL A 44 -5.35 4.21 -0.58
C VAL A 44 -5.98 3.37 -1.66
N VAL A 45 -6.93 2.52 -1.29
CA VAL A 45 -7.69 1.67 -2.18
C VAL A 45 -9.14 2.16 -2.21
N PRO A 46 -9.68 2.53 -3.39
CA PRO A 46 -11.09 2.92 -3.52
C PRO A 46 -12.04 1.83 -3.04
N GLN A 47 -13.12 2.23 -2.35
CA GLN A 47 -14.05 1.29 -1.73
C GLN A 47 -14.64 0.27 -2.72
N ASP A 48 -14.89 0.68 -3.97
CA ASP A 48 -15.55 -0.12 -5.00
C ASP A 48 -14.71 -1.29 -5.51
N ILE A 49 -13.39 -1.23 -5.37
CA ILE A 49 -12.46 -2.29 -5.78
C ILE A 49 -11.71 -2.94 -4.60
N ALA A 50 -12.00 -2.52 -3.36
CA ALA A 50 -11.23 -2.93 -2.20
C ALA A 50 -11.19 -4.45 -1.97
N VAL A 51 -12.27 -5.16 -2.31
CA VAL A 51 -12.34 -6.62 -2.17
C VAL A 51 -11.50 -7.33 -3.23
N ASP A 52 -11.52 -6.84 -4.48
CA ASP A 52 -10.73 -7.42 -5.56
C ASP A 52 -9.24 -7.21 -5.31
N VAL A 53 -8.86 -5.99 -4.89
CA VAL A 53 -7.48 -5.66 -4.52
C VAL A 53 -7.00 -6.50 -3.34
N LEU A 54 -7.86 -6.77 -2.35
CA LEU A 54 -7.51 -7.66 -1.24
C LEU A 54 -7.20 -9.08 -1.75
N GLY A 55 -8.04 -9.64 -2.62
CA GLY A 55 -7.82 -10.97 -3.17
C GLY A 55 -6.51 -11.07 -3.97
N GLU A 56 -6.24 -10.09 -4.84
CA GLU A 56 -4.98 -10.04 -5.59
C GLU A 56 -3.77 -9.87 -4.65
N ALA A 57 -3.90 -9.08 -3.58
CA ALA A 57 -2.83 -8.89 -2.61
C ALA A 57 -2.53 -10.18 -1.81
N GLU A 58 -3.56 -10.93 -1.42
CA GLU A 58 -3.40 -12.23 -0.74
C GLU A 58 -2.70 -13.25 -1.67
N GLU A 59 -3.06 -13.31 -2.95
CA GLU A 59 -2.39 -14.18 -3.94
C GLU A 59 -0.89 -13.82 -4.10
N ILE A 60 -0.56 -12.53 -4.11
CA ILE A 60 0.84 -12.06 -4.17
C ILE A 60 1.58 -12.41 -2.88
N GLU A 61 0.97 -12.20 -1.70
CA GLU A 61 1.59 -12.52 -0.41
C GLU A 61 1.92 -14.01 -0.30
N GLU A 62 1.00 -14.90 -0.69
CA GLU A 62 1.24 -16.35 -0.72
C GLU A 62 2.41 -16.72 -1.63
N ALA A 63 2.45 -16.16 -2.85
CA ALA A 63 3.53 -16.43 -3.79
C ALA A 63 4.89 -15.88 -3.31
N GLU A 64 4.89 -14.73 -2.64
CA GLU A 64 6.09 -14.19 -1.99
C GLU A 64 6.58 -15.07 -0.84
N ASP A 65 5.68 -15.64 -0.05
CA ASP A 65 6.05 -16.55 1.04
C ASP A 65 6.67 -17.84 0.52
N GLU A 66 6.09 -18.47 -0.50
CA GLU A 66 6.67 -19.66 -1.15
C GLU A 66 8.06 -19.38 -1.74
N LEU A 67 8.22 -18.25 -2.41
CA LEU A 67 9.52 -17.80 -2.92
C LEU A 67 10.51 -17.64 -1.76
N ARG A 68 10.09 -17.00 -0.68
CA ARG A 68 10.92 -16.72 0.48
C ARG A 68 11.35 -18.01 1.18
N GLU A 69 10.49 -19.01 1.26
CA GLU A 69 10.83 -20.35 1.74
C GLU A 69 11.81 -21.08 0.83
N THR A 70 11.57 -21.03 -0.48
CA THR A 70 12.45 -21.63 -1.48
C THR A 70 13.87 -21.07 -1.38
N VAL A 71 14.01 -19.74 -1.30
CA VAL A 71 15.30 -19.08 -1.09
C VAL A 71 15.94 -19.48 0.24
N ARG A 72 15.17 -19.55 1.33
CA ARG A 72 15.66 -19.98 2.65
C ARG A 72 16.15 -21.43 2.66
N SER A 73 15.60 -22.29 1.81
CA SER A 73 16.06 -23.68 1.64
C SER A 73 17.40 -23.81 0.88
N GLY A 74 17.94 -22.69 0.38
CA GLY A 74 19.25 -22.63 -0.27
C GLY A 74 19.21 -22.60 -1.80
N VAL A 75 18.02 -22.48 -2.41
CA VAL A 75 17.90 -22.24 -3.85
C VAL A 75 18.32 -20.81 -4.17
N GLY A 76 19.04 -20.61 -5.28
CA GLY A 76 19.42 -19.29 -5.75
C GLY A 76 18.19 -18.44 -6.06
N VAL A 77 18.22 -17.14 -5.73
CA VAL A 77 17.09 -16.22 -5.90
C VAL A 77 16.55 -16.20 -7.33
N LEU A 78 17.45 -16.16 -8.33
CA LEU A 78 17.07 -16.17 -9.75
C LEU A 78 16.34 -17.47 -10.14
N ASP A 79 16.87 -18.63 -9.73
CA ASP A 79 16.26 -19.93 -10.00
C ASP A 79 14.88 -20.04 -9.32
N ALA A 80 14.74 -19.49 -8.12
CA ALA A 80 13.49 -19.49 -7.37
C ALA A 80 12.41 -18.62 -8.05
N PHE A 81 12.79 -17.45 -8.60
CA PHE A 81 11.91 -16.59 -9.38
C PHE A 81 11.46 -17.23 -10.70
N GLU A 82 12.37 -17.92 -11.42
CA GLU A 82 12.02 -18.66 -12.64
C GLU A 82 11.02 -19.79 -12.36
N HIS A 83 11.15 -20.45 -11.21
CA HIS A 83 10.27 -21.57 -10.83
C HIS A 83 8.86 -21.13 -10.42
N HIS A 84 8.72 -19.96 -9.79
CA HIS A 84 7.44 -19.46 -9.27
C HIS A 84 6.72 -18.49 -10.22
N GLY A 85 7.27 -18.22 -11.41
CA GLY A 85 6.60 -17.41 -12.44
C GLY A 85 6.41 -15.92 -12.09
N MET A 86 6.89 -15.45 -10.94
CA MET A 86 6.71 -14.08 -10.44
C MET A 86 7.50 -13.01 -11.21
N PHE A 87 8.36 -13.39 -12.15
CA PHE A 87 9.20 -12.46 -12.91
C PHE A 87 8.38 -11.43 -13.73
N ASN A 88 7.16 -11.78 -14.13
CA ASN A 88 6.27 -10.90 -14.90
C ASN A 88 5.23 -10.15 -14.06
N ALA A 89 5.08 -10.47 -12.78
CA ALA A 89 4.08 -9.84 -11.90
C ALA A 89 4.59 -8.57 -11.21
N ILE A 90 5.92 -8.43 -11.09
CA ILE A 90 6.59 -7.38 -10.30
C ILE A 90 7.40 -6.40 -11.19
N MET A 91 7.49 -6.66 -12.51
CA MET A 91 8.27 -5.88 -13.49
C MET A 91 7.40 -5.17 -14.53
#